data_AF-A0A183HM53-F1
#
_entry.id   AF-A0A183HM53-F1
#
_cell.length_a   1.000
_cell.length_b   1.000
_cell.length_c   1.000
_cell.angle_alpha   90.00
_cell.angle_beta   90.00
_cell.angle_gamma   90.00
#
_symmetry.space_group_name_H-M   'P 1'
#
loop_
_entity.id
_entity.type
_entity.pdbx_description
1 polymer ?
#
loop_
_entity_poly.entity_id
_entity_poly.type
_entity_poly.pdbx_seq_one_letter_code
_entity_poly.pdbx_strand_id
1 'polypeptide(L)'
;MIRTLTSNSSADQKELDRRRLEAGFAETSKEIDQLVLACREKIHSIRSSLLTCRSLLQCRRDDLKRLWMENAQQKHVSTILAQIEGLNRLGSEVEAAMATSNYHLAANSLNEADLLFNGPFSNIDGLNQLRSQLLDLSKKLIEQIVNDITNHLIVRPFENHSPKTSLMCSGQ
;
A
#
# COMPACT_ATOMS: atom_id res chain seq x y z
N MET A 1 -39.65 62.34 77.05
CA MET A 1 -38.50 62.43 76.11
C MET A 1 -37.62 61.17 76.11
N ILE A 2 -37.37 60.50 77.25
CA ILE A 2 -36.47 59.33 77.34
C ILE A 2 -37.00 58.06 76.63
N ARG A 3 -38.31 57.74 76.71
CA ARG A 3 -38.90 56.53 76.07
C ARG A 3 -38.80 56.52 74.53
N THR A 4 -38.85 57.69 73.90
CA THR A 4 -38.80 57.83 72.44
C THR A 4 -37.40 57.53 71.90
N LEU A 5 -36.34 57.89 72.64
CA LEU A 5 -34.96 57.63 72.24
C LEU A 5 -34.60 56.14 72.31
N THR A 6 -35.13 55.41 73.31
CA THR A 6 -34.86 53.97 73.46
C THR A 6 -35.61 53.11 72.43
N SER A 7 -36.83 53.50 72.05
CA SER A 7 -37.61 52.82 70.99
C SER A 7 -37.00 53.05 69.61
N ASN A 8 -36.56 54.27 69.32
CA ASN A 8 -35.95 54.61 68.03
C ASN A 8 -34.62 53.89 67.83
N SER A 9 -33.77 53.85 68.86
CA SER A 9 -32.49 53.11 68.81
C SER A 9 -32.66 51.61 68.55
N SER A 10 -33.73 50.98 69.08
CA SER A 10 -34.04 49.57 68.79
C SER A 10 -34.57 49.34 67.37
N ALA A 11 -35.33 50.28 66.83
CA ALA A 11 -35.82 50.22 65.44
C ALA A 11 -34.68 50.44 64.44
N ASP A 12 -33.80 51.40 64.70
CA ASP A 12 -32.63 51.70 63.87
C ASP A 12 -31.67 50.50 63.78
N GLN A 13 -31.46 49.79 64.90
CA GLN A 13 -30.62 48.59 64.93
C GLN A 13 -31.22 47.45 64.10
N LYS A 14 -32.54 47.20 64.20
CA LYS A 14 -33.21 46.16 63.40
C LYS A 14 -33.18 46.46 61.90
N GLU A 15 -33.34 47.73 61.53
CA GLU A 15 -33.26 48.17 60.14
C GLU A 15 -31.84 48.00 59.58
N LEU A 16 -30.81 48.29 60.38
CA LEU A 16 -29.42 48.05 60.02
C LEU A 16 -29.12 46.56 59.81
N ASP A 17 -29.60 45.70 60.72
CA ASP A 17 -29.42 44.25 60.61
C ASP A 17 -30.19 43.66 59.41
N ARG A 18 -31.40 44.15 59.13
CA ARG A 18 -32.18 43.80 57.93
C ARG A 18 -31.40 44.12 56.66
N ARG A 19 -30.84 45.33 56.54
CA ARG A 19 -30.04 45.74 55.38
C ARG A 19 -28.76 44.91 55.22
N ARG A 20 -28.10 44.54 56.32
CA ARG A 20 -26.92 43.66 56.29
C ARG A 20 -27.25 42.28 55.76
N LEU A 21 -28.36 41.70 56.22
CA LEU A 21 -28.86 40.42 55.71
C LEU A 21 -29.20 40.51 54.22
N GLU A 22 -29.97 41.52 53.80
CA GLU A 22 -30.33 41.73 52.40
C GLU A 22 -29.10 41.93 51.49
N ALA A 23 -28.11 42.70 51.95
CA ALA A 23 -26.86 42.87 51.22
C ALA A 23 -26.06 41.56 51.13
N GLY A 24 -25.99 40.77 52.21
CA GLY A 24 -25.33 39.46 52.21
C GLY A 24 -26.01 38.45 51.29
N PHE A 25 -27.34 38.43 51.25
CA PHE A 25 -28.11 37.60 50.31
C PHE A 25 -27.92 38.05 48.86
N ALA A 26 -27.89 39.36 48.59
CA ALA A 26 -27.66 39.88 47.26
C ALA A 26 -26.25 39.53 46.75
N GLU A 27 -25.23 39.64 47.59
CA GLU A 27 -23.85 39.30 47.22
C GLU A 27 -23.70 37.80 46.95
N THR A 28 -24.19 36.95 47.84
CA THR A 28 -24.14 35.49 47.65
C THR A 28 -24.93 35.02 46.42
N SER A 29 -26.10 35.63 46.14
CA SER A 29 -26.86 35.34 44.91
C SER A 29 -26.05 35.70 43.66
N LYS A 30 -25.39 36.86 43.66
CA LYS A 30 -24.55 37.31 42.55
C LYS A 30 -23.34 36.41 42.34
N GLU A 31 -22.69 35.96 43.42
CA GLU A 31 -21.60 34.98 43.34
C GLU A 31 -22.07 33.65 42.74
N ILE A 32 -23.24 33.15 43.16
CA ILE A 32 -23.83 31.93 42.61
C ILE A 32 -24.12 32.10 41.11
N ASP A 33 -24.71 33.22 40.69
CA ASP A 33 -25.00 33.48 39.29
C ASP A 33 -23.72 33.52 38.44
N GLN A 34 -22.66 34.18 38.94
CA GLN A 34 -21.35 34.20 38.27
C GLN A 34 -20.75 32.80 38.15
N LEU A 35 -20.83 31.98 39.19
CA LEU A 35 -20.35 30.59 39.14
C LEU A 35 -21.14 29.75 38.13
N VAL A 36 -22.47 29.91 38.08
CA VAL A 36 -23.31 29.20 37.12
C VAL A 36 -22.97 29.62 35.69
N LEU A 37 -22.79 30.91 35.42
CA LEU A 37 -22.39 31.41 34.11
C LEU A 37 -21.02 30.88 33.70
N ALA A 38 -20.01 30.98 34.58
CA ALA A 38 -18.67 30.47 34.32
C ALA A 38 -18.68 28.94 34.05
N CYS A 39 -19.46 28.18 34.80
CA CYS A 39 -19.63 26.74 34.57
C CYS A 39 -20.29 26.45 33.21
N ARG A 40 -21.33 27.20 32.83
CA ARG A 40 -21.97 27.05 31.51
C ARG A 40 -21.00 27.34 30.37
N GLU A 41 -20.25 28.43 30.46
CA GLU A 41 -19.23 28.78 29.45
C GLU A 41 -18.16 27.68 29.32
N LYS A 42 -17.65 27.16 30.45
CA LYS A 42 -16.71 26.03 30.45
C LYS A 42 -17.29 24.80 29.77
N ILE A 43 -18.54 24.44 30.08
CA ILE A 43 -19.23 23.30 29.45
C ILE A 43 -19.37 23.53 27.94
N HIS A 44 -19.78 24.73 27.52
CA HIS A 44 -19.89 25.07 26.10
C HIS A 44 -18.54 24.99 25.37
N SER A 45 -17.47 25.50 25.97
CA SER A 45 -16.11 25.45 25.42
C SER A 45 -15.59 24.01 25.30
N ILE A 46 -15.76 23.18 26.33
CA ILE A 46 -15.38 21.76 26.31
C ILE A 46 -16.17 21.02 25.23
N ARG A 47 -17.49 21.25 25.14
CA ARG A 47 -18.33 20.62 24.12
C ARG A 47 -17.88 21.00 22.71
N SER A 48 -17.58 22.27 22.47
CA SER A 48 -17.07 22.76 21.19
C SER A 48 -15.73 22.08 20.83
N SER A 49 -14.80 22.05 21.79
CA SER A 49 -13.49 21.40 21.63
C SER A 49 -13.61 19.91 21.30
N LEU A 50 -14.53 19.18 21.98
CA LEU A 50 -14.78 17.77 21.72
C LEU A 50 -15.38 17.52 20.33
N LEU A 51 -16.27 18.40 19.86
CA LEU A 51 -16.83 18.31 18.51
C LEU A 51 -15.74 18.51 17.44
N THR A 52 -14.86 19.49 17.64
CA THR A 52 -13.70 19.72 16.77
C THR A 52 -12.76 18.52 16.75
N CYS A 53 -12.44 17.97 17.93
CA CYS A 53 -11.60 16.78 18.05
C CYS A 53 -12.23 15.57 17.35
N ARG A 54 -13.54 15.34 17.53
CA ARG A 54 -14.27 14.29 16.83
C ARG A 54 -14.18 14.44 15.31
N SER A 55 -14.35 15.65 14.79
CA SER A 55 -14.24 15.93 13.36
C SER A 55 -12.82 15.64 12.82
N LEU A 56 -11.80 16.10 13.56
CA LEU A 56 -10.40 15.84 13.19
C LEU A 56 -10.07 14.34 13.19
N LEU A 57 -10.50 13.60 14.22
CA LEU A 57 -10.32 12.16 14.30
C LEU A 57 -11.04 11.42 13.16
N GLN A 58 -12.24 11.89 12.79
CA GLN A 58 -12.97 11.35 11.65
C GLN A 58 -12.20 11.56 10.34
N CYS A 59 -11.72 12.78 10.09
CA CYS A 59 -10.87 13.08 8.93
C CYS A 59 -9.62 12.18 8.90
N ARG A 60 -8.91 12.04 10.02
CA ARG A 60 -7.72 11.17 10.12
C ARG A 60 -8.03 9.70 9.85
N ARG A 61 -9.17 9.21 10.33
CA ARG A 61 -9.62 7.84 10.06
C ARG A 61 -9.93 7.63 8.59
N ASP A 62 -10.56 8.61 7.94
CA ASP A 62 -10.93 8.51 6.54
C ASP A 62 -9.68 8.60 5.63
N ASP A 63 -8.70 9.45 5.99
CA ASP A 63 -7.37 9.48 5.38
C ASP A 63 -6.65 8.13 5.49
N LEU A 64 -6.66 7.52 6.69
CA LEU A 64 -6.01 6.22 6.89
C LEU A 64 -6.65 5.13 6.04
N LYS A 65 -7.99 5.12 5.92
CA LYS A 65 -8.69 4.18 5.03
C LYS A 65 -8.30 4.39 3.57
N ARG A 66 -8.24 5.65 3.12
CA ARG A 66 -7.83 6.00 1.77
C ARG A 66 -6.40 5.52 1.49
N LEU A 67 -5.45 5.84 2.37
CA LEU A 67 -4.05 5.41 2.25
C LEU A 67 -3.90 3.89 2.29
N TRP A 68 -4.71 3.20 3.09
CA TRP A 68 -4.68 1.74 3.12
C TRP A 68 -5.13 1.11 1.79
N MET A 69 -6.22 1.61 1.20
CA MET A 69 -6.69 1.17 -0.13
C MET A 69 -5.66 1.48 -1.22
N GLU A 70 -5.08 2.67 -1.19
CA GLU A 70 -4.03 3.08 -2.12
C GLU A 70 -2.79 2.18 -1.99
N ASN A 71 -2.35 1.88 -0.76
CA ASN A 71 -1.24 0.97 -0.52
C ASN A 71 -1.51 -0.44 -1.04
N ALA A 72 -2.73 -0.96 -0.86
CA ALA A 72 -3.12 -2.27 -1.37
C ALA A 72 -3.04 -2.32 -2.90
N GLN A 73 -3.53 -1.27 -3.58
CA GLN A 73 -3.42 -1.14 -5.04
C GLN A 73 -1.96 -1.01 -5.49
N GLN A 74 -1.16 -0.18 -4.83
CA GLN A 74 0.27 -0.02 -5.15
C GLN A 74 1.05 -1.32 -4.98
N LYS A 75 0.75 -2.14 -3.96
CA LYS A 75 1.34 -3.48 -3.80
C LYS A 75 0.98 -4.39 -4.96
N HIS A 76 -0.28 -4.39 -5.39
CA HIS A 76 -0.71 -5.18 -6.54
C HIS A 76 0.01 -4.75 -7.83
N VAL A 77 0.09 -3.43 -8.09
CA VAL A 77 0.85 -2.89 -9.22
C VAL A 77 2.33 -3.27 -9.13
N SER A 78 2.94 -3.19 -7.95
CA SER A 78 4.33 -3.61 -7.73
C SER A 78 4.55 -5.09 -8.02
N THR A 79 3.61 -5.97 -7.64
CA THR A 79 3.66 -7.41 -8.00
C THR A 79 3.61 -7.60 -9.52
N ILE A 80 2.71 -6.89 -10.22
CA ILE A 80 2.63 -6.94 -11.69
C ILE A 80 3.93 -6.46 -12.32
N LEU A 81 4.48 -5.34 -11.86
CA LEU A 81 5.74 -4.80 -12.38
C LEU A 81 6.90 -5.77 -12.18
N ALA A 82 7.00 -6.42 -11.02
CA ALA A 82 8.02 -7.43 -10.76
C ALA A 82 7.87 -8.65 -11.68
N GLN A 83 6.63 -9.07 -11.98
CA GLN A 83 6.38 -10.14 -12.97
C GLN A 83 6.81 -9.72 -14.38
N ILE A 84 6.53 -8.48 -14.79
CA ILE A 84 6.96 -7.94 -16.09
C ILE A 84 8.49 -7.85 -16.19
N GLU A 85 9.16 -7.38 -15.14
CA GLU A 85 10.62 -7.36 -15.06
C GLU A 85 11.22 -8.77 -15.15
N GLY A 86 10.59 -9.74 -14.47
CA GLY A 86 10.95 -11.16 -14.57
C GLY A 86 10.84 -11.68 -16.01
N LEU A 87 9.77 -11.36 -16.72
CA LEU A 87 9.60 -11.72 -18.14
C LEU A 87 10.65 -11.06 -19.04
N ASN A 88 11.05 -9.83 -18.75
CA ASN A 88 12.10 -9.16 -19.51
C ASN A 88 13.48 -9.83 -19.30
N ARG A 89 13.74 -10.35 -18.10
CA ARG A 89 14.95 -11.14 -17.79
C ARG A 89 14.90 -12.55 -18.36
N LEU A 90 13.71 -13.14 -18.48
CA LEU A 90 13.50 -14.50 -18.97
C LEU A 90 14.12 -14.71 -20.36
N GLY A 91 14.11 -13.68 -21.22
CA GLY A 91 14.74 -13.75 -22.53
C GLY A 91 16.22 -14.14 -22.48
N SER A 92 17.00 -13.49 -21.61
CA SER A 92 18.43 -13.81 -21.46
C SER A 92 18.67 -15.12 -20.70
N GLU A 93 17.80 -15.46 -19.76
CA GLU A 93 17.87 -16.72 -19.02
C GLU A 93 17.58 -17.93 -19.93
N VAL A 94 16.64 -17.82 -20.86
CA VAL A 94 16.34 -18.85 -21.86
C VAL A 94 17.50 -19.01 -22.84
N GLU A 95 18.09 -17.92 -23.33
CA GLU A 95 19.27 -18.00 -24.21
C GLU A 95 20.47 -18.66 -23.50
N ALA A 96 20.68 -18.39 -22.22
CA ALA A 96 21.71 -19.06 -21.41
C ALA A 96 21.39 -20.55 -21.17
N ALA A 97 20.13 -20.90 -20.93
CA ALA A 97 19.69 -22.29 -20.78
C ALA A 97 19.85 -23.10 -22.08
N MET A 98 19.58 -22.47 -23.23
CA MET A 98 19.85 -23.05 -24.55
C MET A 98 21.35 -23.29 -24.79
N ALA A 99 22.21 -22.36 -24.37
CA ALA A 99 23.67 -22.54 -24.48
C ALA A 99 24.22 -23.69 -23.60
N THR A 100 23.55 -23.99 -22.48
CA THR A 100 23.91 -25.11 -21.59
C THR A 100 23.20 -26.43 -21.95
N SER A 101 22.50 -26.47 -23.10
CA SER A 101 21.69 -27.61 -23.59
C SER A 101 20.59 -28.07 -22.62
N ASN A 102 20.20 -27.23 -21.66
CA ASN A 102 19.14 -27.51 -20.70
C ASN A 102 17.77 -27.12 -21.27
N TYR A 103 17.36 -27.79 -22.34
CA TYR A 103 16.16 -27.46 -23.11
C TYR A 103 14.85 -27.59 -22.33
N HIS A 104 14.79 -28.49 -21.34
CA HIS A 104 13.62 -28.64 -20.48
C HIS A 104 13.36 -27.39 -19.62
N LEU A 105 14.42 -26.81 -19.03
CA LEU A 105 14.29 -25.58 -18.25
C LEU A 105 13.89 -24.40 -19.14
N ALA A 106 14.51 -24.27 -20.31
CA ALA A 106 14.15 -23.25 -21.30
C ALA A 106 12.68 -23.37 -21.73
N ALA A 107 12.21 -24.57 -22.05
CA ALA A 107 10.83 -24.82 -22.46
C ALA A 107 9.82 -24.53 -21.34
N ASN A 108 10.12 -24.94 -20.10
CA ASN A 108 9.24 -24.66 -18.97
C ASN A 108 9.15 -23.16 -18.68
N SER A 109 10.28 -22.44 -18.68
CA SER A 109 10.29 -20.99 -18.50
C SER A 109 9.50 -20.27 -19.58
N LEU A 110 9.65 -20.65 -20.86
CA LEU A 110 8.84 -20.09 -21.95
C LEU A 110 7.35 -20.40 -21.79
N ASN A 111 7.00 -21.60 -21.34
CA ASN A 111 5.61 -22.01 -21.11
C ASN A 111 4.96 -21.24 -19.94
N GLU A 112 5.70 -21.02 -18.84
CA GLU A 112 5.23 -20.17 -17.74
C GLU A 112 4.99 -18.72 -18.19
N ALA A 113 5.88 -18.19 -19.03
CA ALA A 113 5.71 -16.87 -19.62
C ALA A 113 4.49 -16.79 -20.55
N ASP A 114 4.24 -17.84 -21.35
CA ASP A 114 3.08 -17.90 -22.25
C ASP A 114 1.74 -17.96 -21.47
N LEU A 115 1.69 -18.71 -20.36
CA LEU A 115 0.53 -18.71 -19.46
C LEU A 115 0.22 -17.33 -18.88
N LEU A 116 1.25 -16.54 -18.55
CA LEU A 116 1.07 -15.17 -18.07
C LEU A 116 0.53 -14.24 -19.16
N PHE A 117 1.00 -14.38 -20.40
CA PHE A 117 0.52 -13.59 -21.54
C PHE A 117 -0.90 -13.94 -21.99
N ASN A 118 -1.29 -15.20 -21.87
CA ASN A 118 -2.63 -15.67 -22.21
C ASN A 118 -3.64 -15.51 -21.05
N GLY A 119 -3.16 -15.32 -19.82
CA GLY A 119 -3.97 -15.07 -18.63
C GLY A 119 -3.96 -13.58 -18.22
N PRO A 120 -3.28 -13.23 -17.11
CA PRO A 120 -3.36 -11.90 -16.48
C PRO A 120 -2.89 -10.74 -17.37
N PHE A 121 -2.03 -11.00 -18.36
CA PHE A 121 -1.48 -9.97 -19.25
C PHE A 121 -2.13 -9.96 -20.65
N SER A 122 -3.19 -10.74 -20.87
CA SER A 122 -3.88 -10.83 -22.17
C SER A 122 -4.32 -9.47 -22.71
N ASN A 123 -4.88 -8.62 -21.84
CA ASN A 123 -5.45 -7.31 -22.21
C ASN A 123 -4.43 -6.15 -22.18
N ILE A 124 -3.14 -6.40 -21.93
CA ILE A 124 -2.14 -5.33 -21.84
C ILE A 124 -1.45 -5.16 -23.19
N ASP A 125 -1.94 -4.23 -24.01
CA ASP A 125 -1.41 -3.96 -25.36
C ASP A 125 0.05 -3.51 -25.38
N GLY A 126 0.51 -2.87 -24.30
CA GLY A 126 1.89 -2.42 -24.14
C GLY A 126 2.93 -3.55 -24.08
N LEU A 127 2.50 -4.80 -23.90
CA LEU A 127 3.39 -5.95 -23.81
C LEU A 127 3.55 -6.72 -25.14
N ASN A 128 2.99 -6.22 -26.24
CA ASN A 128 3.06 -6.87 -27.55
C ASN A 128 4.50 -7.10 -28.06
N GLN A 129 5.42 -6.19 -27.76
CA GLN A 129 6.84 -6.36 -28.12
C GLN A 129 7.45 -7.55 -27.39
N LEU A 130 7.17 -7.69 -26.09
CA LEU A 130 7.67 -8.78 -25.26
C LEU A 130 7.05 -10.12 -25.67
N ARG A 131 5.76 -10.11 -26.04
CA ARG A 131 5.05 -11.26 -26.62
C ARG A 131 5.70 -11.71 -27.93
N SER A 132 6.09 -10.77 -28.79
CA SER A 132 6.79 -11.07 -30.05
C SER A 132 8.18 -11.66 -29.79
N GLN A 133 8.93 -11.08 -28.86
CA GLN A 133 10.24 -11.62 -28.44
C GLN A 133 10.14 -13.03 -27.88
N LEU A 134 9.11 -13.33 -27.08
CA LEU A 134 8.89 -14.68 -26.55
C LEU A 134 8.59 -15.69 -27.66
N LEU A 135 7.75 -15.31 -28.63
CA LEU A 135 7.46 -16.15 -29.80
C LEU A 135 8.72 -16.42 -30.62
N ASP A 136 9.59 -15.43 -30.80
CA ASP A 136 10.85 -15.60 -31.53
C ASP A 136 11.84 -16.49 -30.75
N LEU A 137 11.91 -16.38 -29.43
CA LEU A 137 12.70 -17.29 -28.59
C LEU A 137 12.17 -18.73 -28.63
N SER A 138 10.84 -18.90 -28.64
CA SER A 138 10.21 -20.21 -28.80
C SER A 138 10.60 -20.87 -30.13
N LYS A 139 10.55 -20.12 -31.24
CA LYS A 139 11.01 -20.60 -32.54
C LYS A 139 12.49 -20.99 -32.53
N LYS A 140 13.36 -20.13 -31.98
CA LYS A 140 14.80 -20.41 -31.85
C LYS A 140 15.07 -21.68 -31.04
N LEU A 141 14.35 -21.88 -29.93
CA LEU A 141 14.47 -23.09 -29.11
C LEU A 141 14.13 -24.34 -29.92
N ILE A 142 13.02 -24.32 -30.64
CA ILE A 142 12.59 -25.45 -31.48
C ILE A 142 13.61 -25.71 -32.59
N GLU A 143 14.08 -24.67 -33.30
CA GLU A 143 15.09 -24.80 -34.34
C GLU A 143 16.39 -25.42 -33.80
N GLN A 144 16.84 -25.00 -32.62
CA GLN A 144 18.05 -25.53 -32.01
C GLN A 144 17.91 -26.98 -31.55
N ILE A 145 16.76 -27.35 -30.97
CA ILE A 145 16.45 -28.75 -30.64
C ILE A 145 16.43 -29.62 -31.90
N VAL A 146 15.77 -29.15 -32.97
CA VAL A 146 15.70 -29.88 -34.25
C VAL A 146 17.10 -30.04 -34.87
N ASN A 147 17.93 -29.00 -34.84
CA ASN A 147 19.31 -29.06 -35.30
C ASN A 147 20.15 -30.05 -34.48
N ASP A 148 20.03 -30.05 -33.17
CA ASP A 148 20.75 -30.98 -32.30
C ASP A 148 20.33 -32.43 -32.53
N ILE A 149 19.02 -32.67 -32.67
CA ILE A 149 18.47 -33.99 -33.01
C ILE A 149 18.99 -34.43 -34.38
N THR A 150 18.95 -33.55 -35.39
CA THR A 150 19.45 -33.83 -36.74
C THR A 150 20.94 -34.16 -36.71
N ASN A 151 21.73 -33.39 -35.95
CA ASN A 151 23.16 -33.63 -35.80
C ASN A 151 23.46 -34.95 -35.08
N HIS A 152 22.70 -35.31 -34.04
CA HIS A 152 22.91 -36.56 -33.30
C HIS A 152 22.39 -37.80 -34.02
N LEU A 153 21.28 -37.71 -34.75
CA LEU A 153 20.62 -38.84 -35.39
C LEU A 153 21.00 -39.03 -36.87
N ILE A 154 21.36 -37.97 -37.57
CA ILE A 154 21.61 -37.99 -39.03
C ILE A 154 23.06 -37.69 -39.37
N VAL A 155 23.74 -36.79 -38.66
CA VAL A 155 25.12 -36.41 -39.04
C VAL A 155 26.17 -37.28 -38.34
N ARG A 156 26.16 -37.34 -37.00
CA ARG A 156 27.14 -38.10 -36.21
C ARG A 156 27.20 -39.61 -36.53
N PRO A 157 26.09 -40.31 -36.79
CA PRO A 157 26.15 -41.73 -37.15
C PRO A 157 26.80 -41.91 -38.52
N PHE A 158 26.44 -41.08 -39.51
CA PHE A 158 26.95 -41.23 -40.87
C PHE A 158 28.43 -40.81 -41.01
N GLU A 159 28.92 -39.86 -40.21
CA GLU A 159 30.37 -39.56 -40.12
C GLU A 159 31.17 -40.76 -39.60
N ASN A 160 30.65 -41.49 -38.62
CA ASN A 160 31.29 -42.70 -38.08
C ASN A 160 31.27 -43.90 -39.06
N HIS A 161 30.49 -43.82 -40.14
CA HIS A 161 30.34 -44.90 -41.13
C HIS A 161 31.05 -44.57 -42.45
N SER A 162 31.59 -43.37 -42.60
CA SER A 162 32.57 -43.09 -43.65
C SER A 162 33.89 -43.79 -43.29
N PRO A 163 34.37 -44.77 -44.07
CA PRO A 163 35.68 -45.35 -43.81
C PRO A 163 36.71 -44.23 -43.99
N LYS A 164 37.56 -44.01 -42.98
CA LYS A 164 38.81 -43.28 -43.15
C LYS A 164 39.64 -44.02 -44.21
N THR A 165 39.42 -43.71 -45.48
CA THR A 165 40.28 -44.15 -46.57
C THR A 165 41.65 -43.54 -46.34
N SER A 166 42.58 -44.44 -46.04
CA SER A 166 44.03 -44.27 -46.01
C SER A 166 44.54 -43.12 -46.88
N LEU A 167 45.32 -42.25 -46.26
CA LEU A 167 46.57 -41.81 -46.84
C LEU A 167 47.69 -42.18 -45.86
N MET A 168 48.00 -43.48 -45.85
CA MET A 168 49.39 -43.92 -45.68
C MET A 168 50.09 -43.69 -47.01
N CYS A 169 50.86 -42.61 -47.12
CA CYS A 169 51.98 -42.54 -48.04
C CYS A 169 53.25 -42.79 -47.23
N SER A 170 53.56 -44.07 -47.07
CA SER A 170 54.90 -44.56 -46.74
C SER A 170 55.74 -44.66 -48.02
N GLY A 171 56.82 -43.88 -48.05
CA GLY A 171 58.12 -44.12 -48.69
C GLY A 171 58.20 -44.61 -50.14
N GLN A 172 58.73 -43.76 -51.01
CA GLN A 172 60.01 -43.97 -51.71
C GLN A 172 60.56 -42.63 -52.23
#